data_AF-A0AAN9G860-F1
#
_entry.id   AF-A0AAN9G860-F1
#
_cell.length_a   1.000
_cell.length_b   1.000
_cell.length_c   1.000
_cell.angle_alpha   90.00
_cell.angle_beta   90.00
_cell.angle_gamma   90.00
#
_symmetry.space_group_name_H-M   'P 1'
#
loop_
_entity.id
_entity.type
_entity.pdbx_description
1 polymer ?
#
loop_
_entity_poly.entity_id
_entity_poly.type
_entity_poly.pdbx_seq_one_letter_code
_entity_poly.pdbx_strand_id
1 'polypeptide(L)'
;MTSQSHVTNMAVTYSLLRGTSAWVDNPCIVNSDCPEVKKSECFKGRCLCVPGYYYSSGRDSCVQTCSSCRLAPSYLRYPNSTFYIPMSYVTPAALEDQDCLNACSSQTSCRSIGYNQQLSTKCYMKELAVLDSPSDWTPDSANIDYYQRTCA
;
A
#
# COMPACT_ATOMS: atom_id res chain seq x y z
N MET A 1 -5.34 46.93 10.93
CA MET A 1 -6.22 45.89 10.38
C MET A 1 -5.49 45.24 9.22
N THR A 2 -4.74 44.18 9.48
CA THR A 2 -4.03 43.41 8.45
C THR A 2 -4.52 41.97 8.56
N SER A 3 -5.31 41.58 7.56
CA SER A 3 -5.88 40.23 7.41
C SER A 3 -4.76 39.25 7.05
N GLN A 4 -4.39 38.37 7.99
CA GLN A 4 -3.62 37.17 7.66
C GLN A 4 -4.59 36.11 7.14
N SER A 5 -4.50 35.82 5.85
CA SER A 5 -5.06 34.64 5.23
C SER A 5 -4.41 33.39 5.83
N HIS A 6 -5.13 32.68 6.68
CA HIS A 6 -4.75 31.35 7.13
C HIS A 6 -4.75 30.39 5.93
N VAL A 7 -3.56 30.00 5.48
CA VAL A 7 -3.38 28.83 4.62
C VAL A 7 -3.68 27.62 5.49
N THR A 8 -4.85 27.01 5.32
CA THR A 8 -5.15 25.72 5.92
C THR A 8 -4.28 24.67 5.22
N ASN A 9 -3.18 24.28 5.89
CA ASN A 9 -2.47 23.04 5.60
C ASN A 9 -3.47 21.89 5.75
N MET A 10 -4.06 21.43 4.65
CA MET A 10 -4.75 20.15 4.62
C MET A 10 -3.68 19.08 4.86
N ALA A 11 -3.55 18.61 6.10
CA ALA A 11 -2.81 17.39 6.37
C ALA A 11 -3.50 16.27 5.58
N VAL A 12 -2.88 15.84 4.48
CA VAL A 12 -3.32 14.65 3.74
C VAL A 12 -3.20 13.50 4.74
N THR A 13 -4.32 13.01 5.24
CA THR A 13 -4.36 11.87 6.15
C THR A 13 -4.18 10.59 5.33
N TYR A 14 -3.00 9.99 5.43
CA TYR A 14 -2.67 8.74 4.76
C TYR A 14 -3.29 7.59 5.54
N SER A 15 -3.98 6.69 4.85
CA SER A 15 -4.79 5.66 5.51
C SER A 15 -4.61 4.29 4.87
N LEU A 16 -4.66 3.27 5.71
CA LEU A 16 -4.97 1.93 5.24
C LEU A 16 -6.39 1.93 4.71
N LEU A 17 -6.61 1.36 3.54
CA LEU A 17 -7.95 1.12 3.04
C LEU A 17 -8.62 0.04 3.88
N ARG A 18 -9.22 0.47 4.99
CA ARG A 18 -10.20 -0.32 5.73
C ARG A 18 -11.59 0.20 5.32
N GLY A 19 -12.26 -0.51 4.41
CA GLY A 19 -13.67 -0.27 4.09
C GLY A 19 -14.02 0.91 3.17
N THR A 20 -13.15 1.30 2.23
CA THR A 20 -13.51 2.32 1.22
C THR A 20 -14.28 1.76 0.02
N SER A 21 -14.33 0.43 -0.12
CA SER A 21 -15.37 -0.28 -0.87
C SER A 21 -16.01 -1.34 -0.02
N ALA A 22 -17.17 -1.81 -0.46
CA ALA A 22 -17.93 -2.83 0.24
C ALA A 22 -17.24 -4.20 0.27
N TRP A 23 -16.13 -4.42 -0.46
CA TRP A 23 -15.50 -5.73 -0.61
C TRP A 23 -14.01 -5.81 -0.19
N VAL A 24 -13.24 -4.72 -0.31
CA VAL A 24 -11.82 -4.74 0.10
C VAL A 24 -11.74 -4.89 1.61
N ASP A 25 -10.87 -5.79 2.08
CA ASP A 25 -10.68 -6.15 3.50
C ASP A 25 -11.88 -6.93 4.11
N ASN A 26 -12.85 -7.36 3.30
CA ASN A 26 -13.89 -8.28 3.77
C ASN A 26 -13.30 -9.65 4.13
N PRO A 27 -13.89 -10.35 5.10
CA PRO A 27 -13.47 -11.70 5.45
C PRO A 27 -13.71 -12.67 4.29
N CYS A 28 -12.82 -13.64 4.13
CA CYS A 28 -12.91 -14.71 3.15
C CYS A 28 -12.23 -15.99 3.66
N ILE A 29 -12.53 -17.12 3.03
CA ILE A 29 -11.90 -18.42 3.28
C ILE A 29 -11.10 -18.85 2.04
N VAL A 30 -11.65 -18.59 0.84
CA VAL A 30 -11.05 -18.96 -0.45
C VAL A 30 -11.12 -17.81 -1.44
N ASN A 31 -10.27 -17.84 -2.48
CA ASN A 31 -10.21 -16.79 -3.49
C ASN A 31 -11.53 -16.50 -4.20
N SER A 32 -12.43 -17.49 -4.31
CA SER A 32 -13.76 -17.32 -4.92
C SER A 32 -14.75 -16.53 -4.06
N ASP A 33 -14.44 -16.30 -2.78
CA ASP A 33 -15.25 -15.44 -1.91
C ASP A 33 -15.05 -13.96 -2.24
N CYS A 34 -13.95 -13.63 -2.94
CA CYS A 34 -13.60 -12.27 -3.32
C CYS A 34 -14.08 -11.95 -4.75
N PRO A 35 -14.53 -10.71 -5.02
CA PRO A 35 -14.95 -10.27 -6.36
C PRO A 35 -13.73 -10.14 -7.29
N GLU A 36 -13.90 -9.86 -8.59
CA GLU A 36 -12.77 -9.81 -9.54
C GLU A 36 -11.96 -11.11 -9.58
N VAL A 37 -12.63 -12.24 -9.82
CA VAL A 37 -11.99 -13.55 -9.97
C VAL A 37 -10.81 -13.42 -10.95
N LYS A 38 -9.57 -13.63 -10.44
CA LYS A 38 -8.22 -13.48 -11.08
C LYS A 38 -7.41 -12.24 -10.70
N LYS A 39 -8.01 -11.17 -10.20
CA LYS A 39 -7.28 -9.94 -9.79
C LYS A 39 -7.41 -9.62 -8.31
N SER A 40 -8.31 -10.30 -7.62
CA SER A 40 -8.32 -10.37 -6.16
C SER A 40 -7.99 -11.78 -5.68
N GLU A 41 -7.60 -11.86 -4.43
CA GLU A 41 -7.39 -13.13 -3.73
C GLU A 41 -7.80 -13.01 -2.26
N CYS A 42 -8.03 -14.17 -1.64
CA CYS A 42 -8.23 -14.26 -0.22
C CYS A 42 -6.87 -14.33 0.48
N PHE A 43 -6.31 -13.16 0.76
CA PHE A 43 -5.00 -13.06 1.38
C PHE A 43 -5.12 -13.06 2.90
N LYS A 44 -4.69 -14.15 3.55
CA LYS A 44 -4.72 -14.30 5.02
C LYS A 44 -6.09 -13.97 5.63
N GLY A 45 -7.15 -14.46 4.99
CA GLY A 45 -8.54 -14.33 5.43
C GLY A 45 -9.20 -12.99 5.07
N ARG A 46 -8.58 -12.18 4.21
CA ARG A 46 -9.12 -10.89 3.75
C ARG A 46 -9.09 -10.78 2.23
N CYS A 47 -10.15 -10.25 1.64
CA CYS A 47 -10.19 -9.97 0.22
C CYS A 47 -9.32 -8.75 -0.11
N LEU A 48 -8.24 -8.97 -0.86
CA LEU A 48 -7.33 -7.94 -1.34
C LEU A 48 -7.13 -8.10 -2.85
N CYS A 49 -6.61 -7.08 -3.50
CA CYS A 49 -6.04 -7.27 -4.83
C CYS A 49 -4.85 -8.25 -4.75
N VAL A 50 -4.64 -9.04 -5.80
CA VAL A 50 -3.42 -9.83 -5.95
C VAL A 50 -2.20 -8.89 -5.82
N PRO A 51 -1.16 -9.22 -5.02
CA PRO A 51 0.02 -8.37 -4.85
C PRO A 51 0.54 -7.85 -6.19
N GLY A 52 0.72 -6.53 -6.29
CA GLY A 52 1.12 -5.84 -7.50
C GLY A 52 -0.02 -5.20 -8.30
N TYR A 53 -1.27 -5.65 -8.13
CA TYR A 53 -2.44 -4.94 -8.64
C TYR A 53 -2.83 -3.79 -7.72
N TYR A 54 -3.16 -2.65 -8.29
CA TYR A 54 -3.64 -1.49 -7.55
C TYR A 54 -5.14 -1.60 -7.37
N TYR A 55 -5.63 -1.47 -6.14
CA TYR A 55 -7.04 -1.18 -5.96
C TYR A 55 -7.35 0.22 -6.48
N SER A 56 -8.35 0.38 -7.33
CA SER A 56 -8.79 1.67 -7.85
C SER A 56 -10.14 2.03 -7.23
N SER A 57 -10.18 3.05 -6.37
CA SER A 57 -11.42 3.47 -5.71
C SER A 57 -12.44 4.01 -6.71
N GLY A 58 -12.00 4.74 -7.74
CA GLY A 58 -12.88 5.25 -8.80
C GLY A 58 -13.49 4.17 -9.70
N ARG A 59 -12.92 2.96 -9.71
CA ARG A 59 -13.43 1.81 -10.50
C ARG A 59 -13.95 0.66 -9.65
N ASP A 60 -13.87 0.78 -8.33
CA ASP A 60 -14.13 -0.28 -7.35
C ASP A 60 -13.57 -1.66 -7.78
N SER A 61 -12.33 -1.68 -8.30
CA SER A 61 -11.74 -2.88 -8.89
C SER A 61 -10.21 -2.86 -8.84
N CYS A 62 -9.60 -4.04 -9.02
CA CYS A 62 -8.15 -4.19 -9.13
C CYS A 62 -7.68 -3.90 -10.56
N VAL A 63 -6.73 -2.98 -10.70
CA VAL A 63 -6.12 -2.59 -11.98
C VAL A 63 -4.64 -2.92 -11.99
N GLN A 64 -4.13 -3.34 -13.14
CA GLN A 64 -2.73 -3.75 -13.29
C GLN A 64 -1.77 -2.55 -13.23
N THR A 65 -2.22 -1.38 -13.70
CA THR A 65 -1.37 -0.19 -13.85
C THR A 65 -1.99 1.01 -13.14
N CYS A 66 -1.15 1.80 -12.47
CA CYS A 66 -1.52 3.11 -11.94
C CYS A 66 -0.43 4.13 -12.29
N SER A 67 -0.79 5.17 -13.02
CA SER A 67 0.14 6.26 -13.35
C SER A 67 0.52 7.04 -12.09
N SER A 68 1.74 7.61 -12.05
CA SER A 68 2.23 8.35 -10.88
C SER A 68 1.31 9.50 -10.45
N CYS A 69 0.66 10.19 -11.39
CA CYS A 69 -0.32 11.25 -11.09
C CYS A 69 -1.67 10.75 -10.54
N ARG A 70 -1.91 9.44 -10.54
CA ARG A 70 -3.14 8.80 -10.01
C ARG A 70 -2.86 7.95 -8.78
N LEU A 71 -1.62 7.87 -8.31
CA LEU A 71 -1.31 7.17 -7.07
C LEU A 71 -2.02 7.87 -5.90
N ALA A 72 -2.88 7.14 -5.21
CA ALA A 72 -3.59 7.64 -4.05
C ALA A 72 -2.68 7.60 -2.81
N PRO A 73 -2.93 8.46 -1.80
CA PRO A 73 -2.27 8.44 -0.50
C PRO A 73 -2.79 7.31 0.43
N SER A 74 -3.34 6.23 -0.13
CA SER A 74 -3.92 5.12 0.62
C SER A 74 -3.38 3.78 0.15
N TYR A 75 -3.48 2.77 1.03
CA TYR A 75 -2.71 1.54 0.88
C TYR A 75 -3.53 0.27 1.12
N LEU A 76 -3.20 -0.79 0.39
CA LEU A 76 -3.49 -2.17 0.78
C LEU A 76 -2.34 -2.70 1.64
N ARG A 77 -2.67 -3.37 2.73
CA ARG A 77 -1.70 -4.03 3.63
C ARG A 77 -1.71 -5.53 3.39
N TYR A 78 -0.53 -6.09 3.17
CA TYR A 78 -0.30 -7.53 3.07
C TYR A 78 0.55 -7.94 4.29
N PRO A 79 -0.10 -8.45 5.36
CA PRO A 79 0.58 -8.72 6.62
C PRO A 79 1.56 -9.89 6.50
N ASN A 80 2.69 -9.80 7.19
CA ASN A 80 3.74 -10.82 7.21
C ASN A 80 4.17 -11.21 5.79
N SER A 81 4.44 -10.23 4.93
CA SER A 81 4.83 -10.42 3.53
C SER A 81 5.87 -9.37 3.15
N THR A 82 6.74 -9.70 2.20
CA THR A 82 7.77 -8.78 1.72
C THR A 82 7.94 -8.86 0.21
N PHE A 83 8.33 -7.74 -0.36
CA PHE A 83 8.80 -7.61 -1.73
C PHE A 83 10.28 -7.22 -1.65
N TYR A 84 11.19 -8.17 -1.85
CA TYR A 84 12.62 -7.95 -1.62
C TYR A 84 13.34 -7.57 -2.91
N ILE A 85 13.55 -6.27 -3.11
CA ILE A 85 14.37 -5.77 -4.22
C ILE A 85 15.56 -4.96 -3.67
N PRO A 86 16.74 -5.02 -4.31
CA PRO A 86 17.92 -4.27 -3.87
C PRO A 86 17.76 -2.74 -4.03
N MET A 87 16.82 -2.26 -4.85
CA MET A 87 16.57 -0.84 -5.12
C MET A 87 15.63 -0.17 -4.09
N SER A 88 15.69 -0.55 -2.82
CA SER A 88 14.85 0.06 -1.78
C SER A 88 15.51 1.28 -1.13
N TYR A 89 14.78 2.39 -1.03
CA TYR A 89 15.19 3.53 -0.22
C TYR A 89 14.90 3.25 1.26
N VAL A 90 15.93 3.39 2.10
CA VAL A 90 15.83 3.20 3.55
C VAL A 90 15.82 4.56 4.23
N THR A 91 14.78 4.86 5.01
CA THR A 91 14.74 6.10 5.80
C THR A 91 15.57 5.94 7.10
N PRO A 92 16.18 7.02 7.64
CA PRO A 92 17.03 6.95 8.83
C PRO A 92 16.28 6.64 10.14
N ALA A 93 14.99 6.93 10.21
CA ALA A 93 14.14 6.58 11.34
C ALA A 93 12.66 6.71 10.93
N ALA A 94 11.88 5.66 11.13
CA ALA A 94 10.43 5.69 11.20
C ALA A 94 10.03 4.86 12.42
N LEU A 95 9.31 5.47 13.36
CA LEU A 95 8.98 4.81 14.63
C LEU A 95 7.75 3.91 14.45
N GLU A 96 6.86 4.26 13.52
CA GLU A 96 5.63 3.54 13.21
C GLU A 96 5.45 3.35 11.69
N ASP A 97 4.58 2.42 11.30
CA ASP A 97 4.23 2.17 9.90
C ASP A 97 3.65 3.42 9.22
N GLN A 98 2.87 4.20 9.96
CA GLN A 98 2.27 5.44 9.48
C GLN A 98 3.32 6.45 8.97
N ASP A 99 4.48 6.56 9.63
CA ASP A 99 5.56 7.44 9.17
C ASP A 99 6.09 6.99 7.79
N CYS A 100 6.19 5.68 7.56
CA CYS A 100 6.58 5.13 6.27
C CYS A 100 5.53 5.42 5.18
N LEU A 101 4.24 5.27 5.51
CA LEU A 101 3.15 5.58 4.59
C LEU A 101 3.16 7.06 4.21
N ASN A 102 3.43 7.94 5.18
CA ASN A 102 3.53 9.39 4.95
C ASN A 102 4.73 9.72 4.04
N ALA A 103 5.91 9.15 4.34
CA ALA A 103 7.14 9.38 3.58
C ALA A 103 7.08 8.82 2.14
N CYS A 104 6.39 7.71 1.93
CA CYS A 104 6.15 7.17 0.59
C CYS A 104 5.17 8.07 -0.18
N SER A 105 4.10 8.51 0.47
CA SER A 105 3.06 9.28 -0.21
C SER A 105 3.49 10.71 -0.58
N SER A 106 4.49 11.27 0.11
CA SER A 106 5.10 12.54 -0.27
C SER A 106 5.97 12.45 -1.54
N GLN A 107 6.27 11.22 -1.99
CA GLN A 107 7.00 10.96 -3.24
C GLN A 107 6.02 10.52 -4.33
N THR A 108 6.08 11.18 -5.48
CA THR A 108 5.21 10.87 -6.63
C THR A 108 5.54 9.54 -7.31
N SER A 109 6.75 9.01 -7.09
CA SER A 109 7.21 7.74 -7.66
C SER A 109 7.07 6.55 -6.71
N CYS A 110 6.99 6.76 -5.40
CA CYS A 110 6.88 5.66 -4.46
C CYS A 110 5.55 4.92 -4.63
N ARG A 111 5.61 3.60 -4.83
CA ARG A 111 4.47 2.71 -5.10
C ARG A 111 4.21 1.73 -3.97
N SER A 112 5.25 1.34 -3.24
CA SER A 112 5.12 0.38 -2.15
C SER A 112 6.18 0.58 -1.08
N ILE A 113 5.90 0.05 0.10
CA ILE A 113 6.83 -0.01 1.23
C ILE A 113 6.85 -1.41 1.83
N GLY A 114 7.99 -1.78 2.41
CA GLY A 114 8.06 -2.82 3.44
C GLY A 114 8.31 -2.16 4.79
N TYR A 115 7.59 -2.55 5.83
CA TYR A 115 7.79 -2.09 7.21
C TYR A 115 8.20 -3.27 8.08
N ASN A 116 9.37 -3.18 8.74
CA ASN A 116 9.83 -4.22 9.66
C ASN A 116 9.28 -3.98 11.06
N GLN A 117 8.43 -4.89 11.54
CA GLN A 117 7.74 -4.81 12.83
C GLN A 117 8.67 -5.03 14.04
N GLN A 118 9.82 -5.70 13.86
CA GLN A 118 10.78 -5.98 14.95
C GLN A 118 11.91 -4.96 15.03
N LEU A 119 12.28 -4.39 13.88
CA LEU A 119 13.27 -3.34 13.78
C LEU A 119 12.53 -2.03 13.51
N SER A 120 12.05 -1.39 14.59
CA SER A 120 11.16 -0.22 14.65
C SER A 120 11.74 1.07 14.03
N THR A 121 12.52 0.97 12.95
CA THR A 121 13.32 2.08 12.41
C THR A 121 13.50 2.08 10.89
N LYS A 122 13.12 1.03 10.14
CA LYS A 122 13.42 0.96 8.69
C LYS A 122 12.18 0.75 7.82
N CYS A 123 11.86 1.78 7.03
CA CYS A 123 10.99 1.68 5.86
C CYS A 123 11.81 1.25 4.64
N TYR A 124 11.31 0.29 3.87
CA TYR A 124 11.91 -0.09 2.60
C TYR A 124 11.01 0.41 1.46
N MET A 125 11.12 1.69 1.11
CA MET A 125 10.31 2.34 0.07
C MET A 125 10.79 1.95 -1.33
N LYS A 126 9.85 1.82 -2.27
CA LYS A 126 10.11 1.33 -3.63
C LYS A 126 9.26 2.07 -4.65
N GLU A 127 9.83 2.30 -5.82
CA GLU A 127 9.13 2.83 -6.99
C GLU A 127 8.48 1.73 -7.84
N LEU A 128 8.42 0.51 -7.31
CA LEU A 128 7.90 -0.69 -7.97
C LEU A 128 6.80 -1.33 -7.12
N ALA A 129 5.91 -2.03 -7.78
CA ALA A 129 4.94 -2.95 -7.22
C ALA A 129 5.36 -4.40 -7.52
N VAL A 130 4.74 -5.38 -6.85
CA VAL A 130 5.12 -6.80 -6.99
C VAL A 130 5.03 -7.30 -8.44
N LEU A 131 4.06 -6.81 -9.23
CA LEU A 131 3.93 -7.21 -10.64
C LEU A 131 5.13 -6.81 -11.50
N ASP A 132 5.92 -5.81 -11.08
CA ASP A 132 7.13 -5.39 -11.79
C ASP A 132 8.28 -6.38 -11.60
N SER A 133 8.28 -7.16 -10.51
CA SER A 133 9.24 -8.26 -10.27
C SER A 133 8.62 -9.39 -9.43
N PRO A 134 7.76 -10.23 -10.02
CA PRO A 134 6.96 -11.20 -9.25
C PRO A 134 7.79 -12.24 -8.49
N SER A 135 9.01 -12.55 -8.96
CA SER A 135 9.92 -13.50 -8.32
C SER A 135 10.44 -13.04 -6.96
N ASP A 136 10.36 -11.73 -6.67
CA ASP A 136 10.86 -11.13 -5.44
C ASP A 136 9.78 -11.02 -4.34
N TRP A 137 8.56 -11.49 -4.64
CA TRP A 137 7.47 -11.56 -3.69
C TRP A 137 7.61 -12.75 -2.75
N THR A 138 7.44 -12.51 -1.46
CA THR A 138 7.40 -13.54 -0.42
C THR A 138 6.17 -13.29 0.46
N PRO A 139 5.13 -14.15 0.38
CA PRO A 139 3.89 -13.96 1.12
C PRO A 139 4.02 -14.27 2.62
N ASP A 140 5.10 -14.93 3.04
CA ASP A 140 5.34 -15.40 4.41
C ASP A 140 6.66 -14.84 4.99
N SER A 141 6.73 -13.51 5.10
CA SER A 141 7.82 -12.84 5.80
C SER A 141 7.62 -12.91 7.31
N ALA A 142 8.68 -13.23 8.06
CA ALA A 142 8.62 -13.30 9.51
C ALA A 142 8.17 -11.98 10.16
N ASN A 143 8.70 -10.84 9.71
CA ASN A 143 8.62 -9.57 10.45
C ASN A 143 8.30 -8.37 9.58
N ILE A 144 8.03 -8.55 8.30
CA ILE A 144 7.77 -7.44 7.38
C ILE A 144 6.31 -7.44 6.99
N ASP A 145 5.68 -6.28 7.02
CA ASP A 145 4.43 -6.02 6.32
C ASP A 145 4.72 -5.29 5.02
N TYR A 146 4.08 -5.74 3.94
CA TYR A 146 4.13 -5.07 2.66
C TYR A 146 2.90 -4.18 2.51
N TYR A 147 3.11 -2.94 2.09
CA TYR A 147 2.03 -2.01 1.78
C TYR A 147 2.18 -1.53 0.35
N GLN A 148 1.10 -1.59 -0.41
CA GLN A 148 1.07 -1.07 -1.77
C GLN A 148 0.08 0.08 -1.86
N ARG A 149 0.50 1.17 -2.52
CA ARG A 149 -0.39 2.28 -2.82
C ARG A 149 -1.55 1.83 -3.70
N THR A 150 -2.65 2.56 -3.57
CA THR A 150 -3.83 2.36 -4.39
C THR A 150 -3.91 3.44 -5.48
N CYS A 151 -4.93 3.38 -6.31
CA CYS A 151 -5.14 4.31 -7.42
C CYS A 151 -6.42 5.11 -7.21
N ALA A 152 -6.35 6.41 -7.44
CA ALA A 152 -7.50 7.31 -7.47
C ALA A 152 -8.16 7.30 -8.86
#